data_AF-A0A351GPD4-F1
#
_entry.id   AF-A0A351GPD4-F1
#
_cell.length_a   1.000
_cell.length_b   1.000
_cell.length_c   1.000
_cell.angle_alpha   90.00
_cell.angle_beta   90.00
_cell.angle_gamma   90.00
#
_symmetry.space_group_name_H-M   'P 1'
#
loop_
_entity.id
_entity.type
_entity.pdbx_description
1 polymer ?
#
loop_
_entity_poly.entity_id
_entity_poly.type
_entity_poly.pdbx_seq_one_letter_code
_entity_poly.pdbx_strand_id
1 'polypeptide(L)' 'MIVKIHGQFTKNVAVDPDNQLMIQSLRSISEHFGMFTISEAVECEGESQRLSEMMVDC' A
#
# COMPACT_ATOMS: atom_id res chain seq x y z
N MET A 1 3.14 -12.36 10.45
CA MET A 1 1.76 -11.83 10.46
C MET A 1 1.66 -10.80 9.34
N ILE A 2 0.52 -10.69 8.64
CA ILE A 2 0.39 -9.90 7.41
C ILE A 2 -0.82 -8.96 7.52
N VAL A 3 -0.68 -7.70 7.09
CA VAL A 3 -1.77 -6.75 6.84
C VAL A 3 -2.06 -6.72 5.35
N LYS A 4 -3.34 -6.83 4.98
CA LYS A 4 -3.79 -6.60 3.62
C LYS A 4 -4.33 -5.18 3.46
N ILE A 5 -3.87 -4.46 2.44
CA ILE A 5 -4.45 -3.17 2.04
C ILE A 5 -5.58 -3.44 1.04
N HIS A 6 -6.75 -2.90 1.33
CA HIS A 6 -7.93 -3.05 0.49
C HIS A 6 -7.80 -2.25 -0.82
N GLY A 7 -8.29 -2.81 -1.92
CA GLY A 7 -8.18 -2.24 -3.28
C GLY A 7 -8.67 -0.80 -3.44
N GLN A 8 -9.55 -0.32 -2.54
CA GLN A 8 -10.03 1.06 -2.54
C GLN A 8 -8.92 2.10 -2.34
N PHE A 9 -7.84 1.74 -1.63
CA PHE A 9 -6.68 2.59 -1.41
C PHE A 9 -5.56 2.32 -2.41
N THR A 10 -5.53 1.10 -2.97
CA THR A 10 -4.62 0.71 -4.05
C THR A 10 -4.89 1.49 -5.32
N LYS A 11 -6.18 1.62 -5.68
CA LYS A 11 -6.61 2.25 -6.91
C LYS A 11 -6.09 3.67 -7.01
N ASN A 12 -5.48 4.03 -8.13
CA ASN A 12 -4.92 5.37 -8.37
C ASN A 12 -3.81 5.79 -7.38
N VAL A 13 -3.24 4.90 -6.57
CA VAL A 13 -2.20 5.29 -5.58
C VAL A 13 -1.01 6.01 -6.22
N ALA A 14 -0.72 5.75 -7.49
CA ALA A 14 0.32 6.45 -8.25
C ALA A 14 0.11 7.98 -8.32
N VAL A 15 -1.14 8.46 -8.29
CA VAL A 15 -1.50 9.87 -8.54
C VAL A 15 -2.36 10.49 -7.43
N ASP A 16 -3.00 9.69 -6.59
CA ASP A 16 -3.90 10.16 -5.54
C ASP A 16 -3.15 10.29 -4.20
N PRO A 17 -2.90 11.52 -3.70
CA PRO A 17 -2.14 11.73 -2.46
C PRO A 17 -2.87 11.24 -1.20
N ASP A 18 -4.20 11.18 -1.20
CA ASP A 18 -4.96 10.71 -0.04
C ASP A 18 -4.81 9.20 0.12
N ASN A 19 -4.88 8.47 -1.00
CA ASN A 19 -4.59 7.04 -1.03
C ASN A 19 -3.15 6.75 -0.60
N GLN A 20 -2.20 7.59 -1.02
CA GLN A 20 -0.81 7.48 -0.59
C GLN A 20 -0.65 7.66 0.93
N LEU A 21 -1.30 8.69 1.48
CA LEU A 21 -1.25 8.97 2.91
C LEU A 21 -1.86 7.84 3.75
N MET A 22 -2.98 7.27 3.30
CA MET A 22 -3.62 6.12 3.94
C MET A 22 -2.71 4.90 3.96
N ILE A 23 -2.09 4.58 2.81
CA ILE A 23 -1.16 3.45 2.70
C ILE A 23 0.07 3.65 3.60
N GLN A 24 0.67 4.84 3.63
CA GLN A 24 1.79 5.15 4.52
C GLN A 24 1.43 4.99 6.00
N SER A 25 0.23 5.45 6.38
CA SER A 25 -0.25 5.35 7.75
C SER A 25 -0.41 3.88 8.17
N LEU A 26 -1.03 3.06 7.32
CA LEU A 26 -1.17 1.61 7.56
C LEU A 26 0.17 0.89 7.59
N ARG A 27 1.10 1.24 6.70
CA ARG A 27 2.46 0.69 6.67
C ARG A 27 3.23 1.04 7.94
N SER A 28 3.13 2.27 8.43
CA SER A 28 3.76 2.72 9.68
C SER A 28 3.25 1.94 10.90
N ILE A 29 1.93 1.74 10.98
CA ILE A 29 1.32 0.92 12.03
C ILE A 29 1.81 -0.54 11.92
N SER A 30 1.83 -1.10 10.72
CA SER A 30 2.26 -2.47 10.47
C SER A 30 3.72 -2.69 10.86
N GLU A 31 4.61 -1.76 10.52
CA GLU A 31 6.02 -1.79 10.93
C GLU A 31 6.16 -1.77 12.46
N HIS A 32 5.39 -0.92 13.16
CA HIS A 32 5.41 -0.85 14.62
C HIS A 32 5.12 -2.21 15.29
N PHE A 33 4.27 -3.02 14.66
CA PHE A 33 3.91 -4.36 15.13
C PHE A 33 4.73 -5.49 14.48
N GLY A 34 5.74 -5.18 13.66
CA GLY A 34 6.56 -6.18 12.96
C GLY A 34 5.77 -7.01 11.94
N MET A 35 4.77 -6.41 11.30
CA MET A 35 3.92 -7.05 10.31
C MET A 35 4.35 -6.69 8.88
N PHE A 36 4.21 -7.66 7.98
CA PHE A 36 4.36 -7.42 6.54
C PHE A 36 3.08 -6.83 5.97
N THR A 37 3.20 -5.97 4.95
CA THR A 37 2.06 -5.32 4.31
C THR A 37 1.99 -5.72 2.85
N ILE A 38 0.85 -6.25 2.42
CA ILE A 38 0.57 -6.61 1.02
C ILE A 38 -0.68 -5.90 0.53
N SER A 39 -0.61 -5.34 -0.67
CA SER A 39 -1.73 -4.67 -1.33
C SER A 39 -2.48 -5.65 -2.23
N GLU A 40 -3.81 -5.51 -2.30
CA GLU A 40 -4.64 -6.28 -3.23
C GLU A 40 -5.22 -5.38 -4.33
N ALA A 41 -5.69 -6.01 -5.41
CA ALA A 41 -6.30 -5.34 -6.57
C ALA A 41 -5.39 -4.29 -7.23
N VAL A 42 -4.10 -4.62 -7.40
CA VAL A 42 -3.17 -3.85 -8.23
C VAL A 42 -3.42 -4.22 -9.70
N GLU A 43 -3.81 -3.24 -10.50
CA GLU A 43 -4.24 -3.48 -11.89
C GLU A 43 -3.27 -2.88 -12.92
N CYS A 44 -2.32 -2.03 -12.49
CA CYS A 44 -1.33 -1.45 -13.38
C CYS A 44 0.07 -1.32 -12.75
N GLU A 45 1.08 -1.22 -13.62
CA GLU A 45 2.50 -1.13 -13.24
C GLU A 45 2.79 0.11 -12.39
N GLY A 46 2.13 1.24 -12.67
CA GLY A 46 2.30 2.47 -11.90
C GLY A 46 1.87 2.33 -10.44
N GLU A 47 0.80 1.57 -10.18
CA GLU A 47 0.35 1.26 -8.81
C GLU A 47 1.38 0.36 -8.11
N SER A 48 1.83 -0.71 -8.77
CA SER A 48 2.84 -1.63 -8.22
C SER A 48 4.15 -0.92 -7.87
N GLN A 49 4.65 -0.06 -8.77
CA GLN A 49 5.88 0.70 -8.54
C GLN A 49 5.71 1.65 -7.36
N ARG A 50 4.59 2.37 -7.29
CA ARG A 50 4.33 3.30 -6.19
C ARG A 50 4.22 2.59 -4.84
N LEU A 51 3.57 1.43 -4.79
CA LEU A 51 3.47 0.61 -3.58
C LEU A 51 4.85 0.09 -3.13
N SER A 52 5.69 -0.33 -4.08
CA SER A 52 7.05 -0.80 -3.81
C SER A 52 7.90 0.31 -3.17
N GLU A 53 7.80 1.54 -3.66
CA GLU A 53 8.47 2.71 -3.07
C GLU A 53 8.00 3.00 -1.62
N MET A 54 6.78 2.59 -1.29
CA MET A 54 6.18 2.77 0.03
C MET A 54 6.44 1.56 0.95
N MET A 55 7.29 0.62 0.52
CA MET A 55 7.57 -0.65 1.20
C MET A 55 6.31 -1.50 1.42
N VAL A 56 5.45 -1.56 0.41
CA VAL A 56 4.27 -2.41 0.37
C VAL A 56 4.38 -3.34 -0.83
N ASP A 57 4.27 -4.64 -0.59
CA ASP A 57 4.29 -5.66 -1.65
C ASP A 57 2.91 -5.77 -2.32
N CYS A 58 2.83 -6.37 -3.52
CA CYS A 58 1.58 -6.59 -4.26
C CYS A 58 1.56 -7.90 -5.05
#